data_AF-A0AAV9CFZ8-F1
#
_entry.id   AF-A0AAV9CFZ8-F1
#
_cell.length_a   1.000
_cell.length_b   1.000
_cell.length_c   1.000
_cell.angle_alpha   90.00
_cell.angle_beta   90.00
_cell.angle_gamma   90.00
#
_symmetry.space_group_name_H-M   'P 1'
#
loop_
_entity.id
_entity.type
_entity.pdbx_description
1 polymer ?
#
loop_
_entity_poly.entity_id
_entity_poly.type
_entity_poly.pdbx_seq_one_letter_code
_entity_poly.pdbx_strand_id
1 'polypeptide(L)'
;MVGAAAEAQLNRLESQVDNGGGGAWEYLSLVRKLKVRRSDKVLKHGLSILNDPKRRSKLGSDEWTLYEQVAIAAMDCQCLDVAKDCIKTLTKKFPDSTRVGRLEGMLLEAKGSWEDAENAYARLLEDNPLDQVLYTMGGLENLQTAKKYYASAIDLTGGKNMRALYGVCLCSAAISQLARGRNKDEESSELQSLAASALLKEYKKKASSKIDLITTTLGNMKLLP
;
A
#
# COMPACT_ATOMS: atom_id res chain seq x y z
N MET A 1 2.99 18.12 -3.74
CA MET A 1 3.54 18.48 -5.07
C MET A 1 5.06 18.39 -4.98
N VAL A 2 5.73 17.71 -5.91
CA VAL A 2 7.21 17.61 -5.90
C VAL A 2 7.77 18.96 -6.31
N GLY A 3 8.75 19.50 -5.58
CA GLY A 3 9.38 20.77 -5.94
C GLY A 3 10.23 20.65 -7.21
N ALA A 4 10.27 21.72 -8.02
CA ALA A 4 10.95 21.74 -9.32
C ALA A 4 12.41 21.26 -9.26
N ALA A 5 13.15 21.59 -8.19
CA ALA A 5 14.52 21.14 -8.01
C ALA A 5 14.64 19.61 -7.81
N ALA A 6 13.71 19.01 -7.07
CA ALA A 6 13.68 17.57 -6.82
C ALA A 6 13.28 16.80 -8.08
N GLU A 7 12.36 17.35 -8.87
CA GLU A 7 11.97 16.79 -10.17
C GLU A 7 13.12 16.86 -11.20
N ALA A 8 13.84 17.97 -11.27
CA ALA A 8 15.02 18.10 -12.13
C ALA A 8 16.12 17.10 -11.74
N GLN A 9 16.38 16.92 -10.44
CA GLN A 9 17.32 15.92 -9.95
C GLN A 9 16.89 14.50 -10.32
N LEU A 10 15.60 14.19 -10.17
CA LEU A 10 15.04 12.89 -10.51
C LEU A 10 15.21 12.58 -12.00
N ASN A 11 14.83 13.50 -12.88
CA ASN A 11 14.93 13.31 -14.34
C ASN A 11 16.39 13.17 -14.80
N ARG A 12 17.31 13.90 -14.16
CA ARG A 12 18.76 13.76 -14.40
C ARG A 12 19.25 12.36 -14.02
N LEU A 13 18.90 11.87 -12.83
CA LEU A 13 19.29 10.53 -12.38
C LEU A 13 18.65 9.45 -13.27
N GLU A 14 17.38 9.61 -13.65
CA GLU A 14 16.70 8.68 -14.56
C GLU A 14 17.48 8.54 -15.88
N SER A 15 17.82 9.68 -16.49
CA SER A 15 18.61 9.73 -17.73
C SER A 15 19.99 9.11 -17.55
N GLN A 16 20.68 9.37 -16.43
CA GLN A 16 21.99 8.79 -16.16
C GLN A 16 21.93 7.26 -16.07
N VAL A 17 20.95 6.72 -15.33
CA VAL A 17 20.83 5.27 -15.13
C VAL A 17 20.40 4.59 -16.43
N ASP A 18 19.50 5.20 -17.22
CA ASP A 18 19.10 4.66 -18.52
C ASP A 18 20.25 4.57 -19.53
N ASN A 19 21.23 5.46 -19.43
CA ASN A 19 22.44 5.46 -20.27
C ASN A 19 23.61 4.68 -19.64
N GLY A 20 23.37 3.92 -18.55
CA GLY A 20 24.40 3.08 -17.93
C GLY A 20 25.44 3.83 -17.08
N GLY A 21 25.21 5.11 -16.76
CA GLY A 21 26.10 5.95 -15.98
C GLY A 21 26.16 5.64 -14.47
N GLY A 22 25.65 4.49 -14.03
CA GLY A 22 25.53 4.13 -12.62
C GLY A 22 24.45 4.93 -11.88
N GLY A 23 24.43 4.86 -10.54
CA GLY A 23 23.48 5.63 -9.73
C GLY A 23 22.09 5.00 -9.58
N ALA A 24 21.94 3.71 -9.91
CA ALA A 24 20.63 3.05 -9.95
C ALA A 24 19.94 3.02 -8.57
N TRP A 25 20.67 2.78 -7.49
CA TRP A 25 20.08 2.75 -6.15
C TRP A 25 19.69 4.16 -5.67
N GLU A 26 20.48 5.17 -6.01
CA GLU A 26 20.22 6.58 -5.72
C GLU A 26 18.95 7.06 -6.43
N TYR A 27 18.80 6.70 -7.71
CA TYR A 27 17.57 6.92 -8.47
C TYR A 27 16.36 6.25 -7.81
N LEU A 28 16.43 4.95 -7.52
CA LEU A 28 15.33 4.19 -6.91
C LEU A 28 14.95 4.72 -5.53
N SER A 29 15.94 5.14 -4.74
CA SER A 29 15.74 5.76 -3.44
C SER A 29 15.05 7.12 -3.57
N LEU A 30 15.41 7.93 -4.57
CA LEU A 30 14.77 9.20 -4.82
C LEU A 30 13.32 9.04 -5.32
N VAL A 31 13.06 8.10 -6.23
CA VAL A 31 11.69 7.73 -6.65
C VAL A 31 10.82 7.40 -5.44
N ARG A 32 11.34 6.54 -4.54
CA ARG A 32 10.65 6.15 -3.31
C ARG A 32 10.43 7.34 -2.37
N LYS A 33 11.44 8.18 -2.15
CA LYS A 33 11.37 9.37 -1.28
C LYS A 33 10.35 10.39 -1.79
N LEU A 34 10.30 10.60 -3.10
CA LEU A 34 9.37 11.54 -3.73
C LEU A 34 7.98 10.95 -3.96
N LYS A 35 7.79 9.65 -3.73
CA LYS A 35 6.53 8.92 -3.94
C LYS A 35 5.94 9.10 -5.35
N VAL A 36 6.81 9.16 -6.36
CA VAL A 36 6.39 9.34 -7.76
C VAL A 36 6.22 7.99 -8.46
N ARG A 37 5.27 7.92 -9.41
CA ARG A 37 5.02 6.72 -10.20
C ARG A 37 5.98 6.67 -11.39
N ARG A 38 6.90 5.71 -11.36
CA ARG A 38 7.91 5.40 -12.39
C ARG A 38 8.08 3.88 -12.52
N SER A 39 6.98 3.13 -12.50
CA SER A 39 6.98 1.68 -12.26
C SER A 39 7.79 0.91 -13.31
N ASP A 40 7.74 1.32 -14.57
CA ASP A 40 8.55 0.76 -15.66
C ASP A 40 10.06 0.91 -15.40
N LYS A 41 10.50 2.11 -15.04
CA LYS A 41 11.91 2.41 -14.72
C LYS A 41 12.35 1.72 -13.43
N VAL A 42 11.50 1.72 -12.41
CA VAL A 42 11.76 1.07 -11.13
C VAL A 42 11.94 -0.43 -11.32
N LEU A 43 11.06 -1.07 -12.11
CA LEU A 43 11.15 -2.48 -12.43
C LEU A 43 12.45 -2.80 -13.17
N LYS A 44 12.73 -2.08 -14.26
CA LYS A 44 13.94 -2.27 -15.08
C LYS A 44 15.22 -2.16 -14.23
N HIS A 45 15.39 -1.04 -13.54
CA HIS A 45 16.63 -0.75 -12.81
C HIS A 45 16.74 -1.55 -11.52
N GLY A 46 15.62 -1.82 -10.84
CA GLY A 46 15.59 -2.67 -9.67
C GLY A 46 15.98 -4.12 -9.98
N LEU A 47 15.43 -4.70 -11.06
CA LEU A 47 15.84 -6.03 -11.53
C LEU A 47 17.33 -6.08 -11.91
N SER A 48 17.88 -5.01 -12.51
CA SER A 48 19.30 -4.96 -12.82
C SER A 48 20.21 -5.09 -11.59
N ILE A 49 19.75 -4.59 -10.43
CA ILE A 49 20.46 -4.73 -9.15
C ILE A 49 20.17 -6.11 -8.55
N LEU A 50 18.91 -6.55 -8.50
CA LEU A 50 18.54 -7.83 -7.88
C LEU A 50 19.15 -9.05 -8.58
N ASN A 51 19.37 -8.96 -9.90
CA ASN A 51 19.99 -10.04 -10.68
C ASN A 51 21.53 -10.03 -10.65
N ASP A 52 22.16 -9.02 -10.04
CA ASP A 52 23.61 -8.98 -9.81
C ASP A 52 23.90 -9.19 -8.31
N PRO A 53 24.36 -10.39 -7.89
CA PRO A 53 24.61 -10.70 -6.48
C PRO A 53 25.61 -9.75 -5.80
N LYS A 54 26.56 -9.17 -6.54
CA LYS A 54 27.54 -8.23 -5.99
C LYS A 54 26.90 -6.86 -5.75
N ARG A 55 26.05 -6.39 -6.67
CA ARG A 55 25.31 -5.12 -6.48
C ARG A 55 24.24 -5.25 -5.41
N ARG A 56 23.51 -6.37 -5.42
CA ARG A 56 22.47 -6.67 -4.45
C ARG A 56 23.01 -6.72 -3.03
N SER A 57 24.07 -7.49 -2.78
CA SER A 57 24.65 -7.64 -1.43
C SER A 57 25.25 -6.35 -0.86
N LYS A 58 25.72 -5.42 -1.73
CA LYS A 58 26.19 -4.09 -1.31
C LYS A 58 25.11 -3.21 -0.69
N LEU A 59 23.82 -3.51 -0.92
CA LEU A 59 22.71 -2.77 -0.29
C LEU A 59 22.56 -3.09 1.20
N GLY A 60 23.09 -4.22 1.69
CA GLY A 60 22.92 -4.64 3.08
C GLY A 60 21.43 -4.79 3.42
N SER A 61 20.96 -4.09 4.45
CA SER A 61 19.55 -4.12 4.87
C SER A 61 18.60 -3.54 3.82
N ASP A 62 19.08 -2.69 2.92
CA ASP A 62 18.26 -2.05 1.90
C ASP A 62 17.87 -3.00 0.75
N GLU A 63 18.50 -4.18 0.66
CA GLU A 63 18.13 -5.23 -0.31
C GLU A 63 16.63 -5.60 -0.18
N TRP A 64 16.12 -5.69 1.04
CA TRP A 64 14.72 -6.04 1.29
C TRP A 64 13.77 -4.94 0.85
N THR A 65 14.15 -3.68 1.09
CA THR A 65 13.42 -2.50 0.58
C THR A 65 13.37 -2.51 -0.95
N LEU A 66 14.46 -2.95 -1.61
CA LEU A 66 14.48 -3.08 -3.06
C LEU A 66 13.53 -4.17 -3.55
N TYR A 67 13.48 -5.35 -2.90
CA TYR A 67 12.52 -6.40 -3.26
C TYR A 67 11.06 -5.92 -3.15
N GLU A 68 10.70 -5.21 -2.07
CA GLU A 68 9.35 -4.64 -1.92
C GLU A 68 9.03 -3.65 -3.05
N GLN A 69 9.98 -2.75 -3.35
CA GLN A 69 9.84 -1.75 -4.39
C GLN A 69 9.70 -2.36 -5.79
N VAL A 70 10.47 -3.41 -6.10
CA VAL A 70 10.37 -4.16 -7.35
C VAL A 70 9.06 -4.93 -7.43
N ALA A 71 8.61 -5.57 -6.34
CA ALA A 71 7.33 -6.28 -6.33
C ALA A 71 6.15 -5.36 -6.68
N ILE A 72 6.09 -4.17 -6.09
CA ILE A 72 5.05 -3.18 -6.38
C ILE A 72 5.12 -2.72 -7.84
N ALA A 73 6.31 -2.35 -8.31
CA ALA A 73 6.52 -1.91 -9.69
C ALA A 73 6.18 -3.02 -10.71
N ALA A 74 6.48 -4.27 -10.39
CA ALA A 74 6.15 -5.44 -11.21
C ALA A 74 4.63 -5.63 -11.32
N MET A 75 3.88 -5.50 -10.22
CA MET A 75 2.40 -5.55 -10.25
C MET A 75 1.80 -4.43 -11.10
N ASP A 76 2.32 -3.20 -10.95
CA ASP A 76 1.92 -2.06 -11.78
C ASP A 76 2.16 -2.28 -13.28
N CYS A 77 3.23 -3.02 -13.62
CA CYS A 77 3.60 -3.35 -15.00
C CYS A 77 3.00 -4.69 -15.48
N GLN A 78 2.12 -5.33 -14.69
CA GLN A 78 1.54 -6.65 -14.97
C GLN A 78 2.57 -7.79 -15.15
N CYS A 79 3.78 -7.63 -14.61
CA CYS A 79 4.81 -8.66 -14.55
C CYS A 79 4.62 -9.52 -13.27
N LEU A 80 3.50 -10.23 -13.18
CA LEU A 80 3.06 -10.88 -11.93
C LEU A 80 4.00 -11.99 -11.44
N ASP A 81 4.76 -12.64 -12.34
CA ASP A 81 5.76 -13.63 -11.96
C ASP A 81 6.94 -13.01 -11.18
N VAL A 82 7.43 -11.85 -11.64
CA VAL A 82 8.48 -11.11 -10.94
C VAL A 82 8.00 -10.67 -9.56
N ALA A 83 6.76 -10.18 -9.46
CA ALA A 83 6.16 -9.82 -8.18
C ALA A 83 6.09 -11.03 -7.23
N LYS A 84 5.63 -12.18 -7.75
CA LYS A 84 5.55 -13.44 -6.99
C LYS A 84 6.91 -13.89 -6.47
N ASP A 85 7.96 -13.82 -7.28
CA ASP A 85 9.31 -14.25 -6.88
C ASP A 85 9.93 -13.30 -5.84
N CYS A 86 9.74 -12.00 -5.98
CA CYS A 86 10.16 -11.01 -4.98
C CYS A 86 9.44 -11.26 -3.64
N ILE A 87 8.13 -11.46 -3.67
CA ILE A 87 7.32 -11.73 -2.48
C ILE A 87 7.74 -13.05 -1.83
N LYS A 88 7.90 -14.14 -2.59
CA LYS A 88 8.39 -15.42 -2.07
C LYS A 88 9.74 -15.28 -1.36
N THR A 89 10.62 -14.44 -1.90
CA THR A 89 11.93 -14.16 -1.30
C THR A 89 11.80 -13.39 0.01
N LEU A 90 10.90 -12.41 0.06
CA LEU A 90 10.56 -11.67 1.27
C LEU A 90 9.90 -12.56 2.34
N THR A 91 8.94 -13.41 1.98
CA THR A 91 8.26 -14.34 2.90
C THR A 91 9.27 -15.31 3.51
N LYS A 92 10.24 -15.81 2.74
CA LYS A 92 11.31 -16.66 3.30
C LYS A 92 12.16 -15.95 4.35
N LYS A 93 12.39 -14.64 4.19
CA LYS A 93 13.19 -13.85 5.12
C LYS A 93 12.37 -13.36 6.32
N PHE A 94 11.09 -13.08 6.12
CA PHE A 94 10.18 -12.49 7.10
C PHE A 94 8.80 -13.20 7.06
N PRO A 95 8.70 -14.45 7.53
CA PRO A 95 7.52 -15.31 7.35
C PRO A 95 6.22 -14.75 7.95
N ASP A 96 6.32 -13.97 9.02
CA ASP A 96 5.15 -13.40 9.72
C ASP A 96 5.05 -11.87 9.54
N SER A 97 5.72 -11.33 8.53
CA SER A 97 5.72 -9.90 8.29
C SER A 97 4.40 -9.46 7.68
N THR A 98 3.66 -8.64 8.43
CA THR A 98 2.45 -7.96 7.97
C THR A 98 2.69 -7.14 6.69
N ARG A 99 3.89 -6.57 6.52
CA ARG A 99 4.27 -5.85 5.29
C ARG A 99 4.34 -6.78 4.08
N VAL A 100 4.85 -8.00 4.25
CA VAL A 100 4.95 -9.01 3.19
C VAL A 100 3.56 -9.57 2.86
N GLY A 101 2.76 -9.89 3.88
CA GLY A 101 1.38 -10.34 3.66
C GLY A 101 0.53 -9.32 2.89
N ARG A 102 0.79 -8.01 3.05
CA ARG A 102 0.12 -6.99 2.22
C ARG A 102 0.52 -7.08 0.75
N LEU A 103 1.79 -7.32 0.45
CA LEU A 103 2.25 -7.52 -0.94
C LEU A 103 1.60 -8.77 -1.54
N GLU A 104 1.42 -9.84 -0.74
CA GLU A 104 0.69 -11.03 -1.16
C GLU A 104 -0.77 -10.70 -1.51
N GLY A 105 -1.46 -9.94 -0.65
CA GLY A 105 -2.81 -9.44 -0.93
C GLY A 105 -2.87 -8.60 -2.21
N MET A 106 -1.92 -7.67 -2.39
CA MET A 106 -1.84 -6.84 -3.61
C MET A 106 -1.60 -7.68 -4.87
N LEU A 107 -0.81 -8.75 -4.77
CA LEU A 107 -0.58 -9.66 -5.88
C LEU A 107 -1.84 -10.45 -6.23
N LEU A 108 -2.63 -10.86 -5.24
CA LEU A 108 -3.92 -11.53 -5.46
C LEU A 108 -4.93 -10.60 -6.14
N GLU A 109 -4.98 -9.32 -5.76
CA GLU A 109 -5.76 -8.31 -6.49
C GLU A 109 -5.28 -8.15 -7.93
N ALA A 110 -3.96 -8.03 -8.14
CA ALA A 110 -3.39 -7.89 -9.48
C ALA A 110 -3.66 -9.12 -10.38
N LYS A 111 -3.90 -10.29 -9.79
CA LYS A 111 -4.33 -11.52 -10.49
C LYS A 111 -5.84 -11.60 -10.71
N GLY A 112 -6.63 -10.73 -10.08
CA GLY A 112 -8.09 -10.81 -10.08
C GLY A 112 -8.66 -11.88 -9.14
N SER A 113 -7.84 -12.45 -8.24
CA SER A 113 -8.25 -13.42 -7.21
C SER A 113 -8.87 -12.69 -6.01
N TRP A 114 -10.04 -12.07 -6.23
CA TRP A 114 -10.64 -11.14 -5.26
C TRP A 114 -10.97 -11.77 -3.91
N GLU A 115 -11.46 -13.01 -3.90
CA GLU A 115 -11.81 -13.73 -2.67
C GLU A 115 -10.56 -14.04 -1.84
N ASP A 116 -9.48 -14.50 -2.49
CA ASP A 116 -8.21 -14.76 -1.82
C ASP A 116 -7.58 -13.46 -1.30
N ALA A 117 -7.67 -12.37 -2.06
CA ALA A 117 -7.18 -11.05 -1.63
C ALA A 117 -7.95 -10.57 -0.39
N GLU A 118 -9.29 -10.66 -0.41
CA GLU A 118 -10.14 -10.35 0.73
C GLU A 118 -9.76 -11.19 1.95
N ASN A 119 -9.48 -12.48 1.73
CA ASN A 119 -9.07 -13.38 2.79
C ASN A 119 -7.72 -13.02 3.40
N ALA A 120 -6.74 -12.64 2.58
CA ALA A 120 -5.42 -12.20 3.00
C ALA A 120 -5.51 -10.88 3.80
N TYR A 121 -6.29 -9.91 3.31
CA TYR A 121 -6.47 -8.63 4.01
C TYR A 121 -7.20 -8.79 5.33
N ALA A 122 -8.22 -9.65 5.40
CA ALA A 122 -8.92 -9.92 6.65
C ALA A 122 -7.96 -10.39 7.77
N ARG A 123 -7.02 -11.28 7.45
CA ARG A 123 -5.99 -11.73 8.41
C ARG A 123 -5.08 -10.60 8.85
N LEU A 124 -4.64 -9.73 7.93
CA LEU A 124 -3.77 -8.60 8.28
C LEU A 124 -4.45 -7.56 9.20
N LEU A 125 -5.79 -7.54 9.19
CA LEU A 125 -6.59 -6.67 10.04
C LEU A 125 -6.76 -7.21 11.47
N GLU A 126 -6.47 -8.49 11.71
CA GLU A 126 -6.40 -9.07 13.06
C GLU A 126 -5.22 -8.49 13.84
N ASP A 127 -4.06 -8.41 13.17
CA ASP A 127 -2.80 -8.21 13.88
C ASP A 127 -2.44 -6.74 14.11
N ASN A 128 -2.62 -5.85 13.12
CA ASN A 128 -2.29 -4.42 13.29
C ASN A 128 -2.81 -3.52 12.16
N PRO A 129 -4.03 -2.99 12.24
CA PRO A 129 -4.65 -2.35 11.09
C PRO A 129 -4.23 -0.87 10.89
N LEU A 130 -3.69 -0.19 11.90
CA LEU A 130 -3.42 1.25 11.87
C LEU A 130 -1.97 1.61 11.52
N ASP A 131 -1.00 0.86 12.03
CA ASP A 131 0.42 1.08 11.75
C ASP A 131 0.75 0.95 10.26
N GLN A 132 0.03 0.08 9.56
CA GLN A 132 0.20 -0.16 8.13
C GLN A 132 -0.16 1.05 7.25
N VAL A 133 -1.21 1.78 7.62
CA VAL A 133 -1.74 2.91 6.83
C VAL A 133 -0.89 4.15 7.06
N LEU A 134 -0.46 4.36 8.30
CA LEU A 134 0.51 5.41 8.66
C LEU A 134 1.83 5.21 7.92
N TYR A 135 2.33 3.97 7.85
CA TYR A 135 3.58 3.64 7.15
C TYR A 135 3.51 3.93 5.63
N THR A 136 2.43 3.52 4.96
CA THR A 136 2.31 3.63 3.49
C THR A 136 1.90 5.04 3.05
N MET A 137 0.89 5.62 3.71
CA MET A 137 0.33 6.89 3.28
C MET A 137 1.16 8.06 3.83
N GLY A 138 1.74 7.94 5.02
CA GLY A 138 2.57 8.96 5.66
C GLY A 138 1.74 9.92 6.54
N GLY A 139 2.19 11.18 6.64
CA GLY A 139 1.60 12.19 7.53
C GLY A 139 0.16 12.62 7.17
N LEU A 140 -0.42 13.44 8.05
CA LEU A 140 -1.85 13.81 8.05
C LEU A 140 -2.40 14.25 6.69
N GLU A 141 -1.67 15.08 5.95
CA GLU A 141 -2.11 15.60 4.64
C GLU A 141 -2.27 14.49 3.58
N ASN A 142 -1.39 13.48 3.59
CA ASN A 142 -1.47 12.36 2.67
C ASN A 142 -2.65 11.46 3.01
N LEU A 143 -2.94 11.28 4.30
CA LEU A 143 -4.12 10.51 4.76
C LEU A 143 -5.42 11.20 4.37
N GLN A 144 -5.51 12.52 4.53
CA GLN A 144 -6.67 13.30 4.10
C GLN A 144 -6.88 13.20 2.60
N THR A 145 -5.80 13.34 1.82
CA THR A 145 -5.82 13.20 0.36
C THR A 145 -6.28 11.80 -0.05
N ALA A 146 -5.74 10.76 0.59
CA ALA A 146 -6.14 9.38 0.35
C ALA A 146 -7.61 9.11 0.67
N LYS A 147 -8.11 9.61 1.81
CA LYS A 147 -9.52 9.50 2.20
C LYS A 147 -10.43 10.08 1.11
N LYS A 148 -10.08 11.23 0.53
CA LYS A 148 -10.82 11.84 -0.60
C LYS A 148 -10.81 10.96 -1.85
N TYR A 149 -9.67 10.38 -2.21
CA TYR A 149 -9.59 9.44 -3.35
C TYR A 149 -10.45 8.19 -3.14
N TYR A 150 -10.42 7.61 -1.94
CA TYR A 150 -11.25 6.45 -1.63
C TYR A 150 -12.74 6.80 -1.61
N ALA A 151 -13.13 7.98 -1.10
CA ALA A 151 -14.50 8.48 -1.17
C ALA A 151 -14.97 8.57 -2.63
N SER A 152 -14.16 9.18 -3.51
CA SER A 152 -14.48 9.24 -4.95
C SER A 152 -14.62 7.85 -5.59
N ALA A 153 -13.78 6.89 -5.20
CA ALA A 153 -13.90 5.51 -5.68
C ALA A 153 -15.18 4.80 -5.18
N ILE A 154 -15.63 5.10 -3.95
CA ILE A 154 -16.92 4.62 -3.43
C ILE A 154 -18.06 5.16 -4.28
N ASP A 155 -18.06 6.46 -4.56
CA ASP A 155 -19.09 7.12 -5.38
C ASP A 155 -19.16 6.50 -6.78
N LEU A 156 -18.01 6.35 -7.45
CA LEU A 156 -17.91 5.78 -8.80
C LEU A 156 -18.34 4.31 -8.87
N THR A 157 -18.21 3.56 -7.77
CA THR A 157 -18.54 2.12 -7.72
C THR A 157 -19.87 1.81 -7.03
N GLY A 158 -20.61 2.85 -6.62
CA GLY A 158 -21.84 2.70 -5.86
C GLY A 158 -21.65 1.94 -4.54
N GLY A 159 -20.50 2.15 -3.87
CA GLY A 159 -20.17 1.53 -2.59
C GLY A 159 -19.86 0.03 -2.65
N LYS A 160 -19.54 -0.51 -3.83
CA LYS A 160 -19.20 -1.94 -3.99
C LYS A 160 -17.69 -2.23 -3.90
N ASN A 161 -16.85 -1.20 -3.99
CA ASN A 161 -15.40 -1.35 -3.92
C ASN A 161 -14.95 -1.54 -2.46
N MET A 162 -14.73 -2.79 -2.06
CA MET A 162 -14.30 -3.12 -0.70
C MET A 162 -12.98 -2.46 -0.33
N ARG A 163 -12.02 -2.36 -1.27
CA ARG A 163 -10.74 -1.68 -1.05
C ARG A 163 -10.94 -0.20 -0.72
N ALA A 164 -11.87 0.47 -1.40
CA ALA A 164 -12.18 1.87 -1.14
C ALA A 164 -12.89 2.08 0.20
N LEU A 165 -13.86 1.23 0.54
CA LEU A 165 -14.51 1.24 1.86
C LEU A 165 -13.49 1.05 2.99
N TYR A 166 -12.59 0.07 2.85
CA TYR A 166 -11.48 -0.15 3.77
C TYR A 166 -10.56 1.06 3.85
N GLY A 167 -10.18 1.62 2.70
CA GLY A 167 -9.33 2.79 2.62
C GLY A 167 -9.88 3.98 3.39
N VAL A 168 -11.18 4.25 3.31
CA VAL A 168 -11.85 5.30 4.09
C VAL A 168 -11.80 5.00 5.59
N CYS A 169 -12.17 3.80 6.02
CA CYS A 169 -12.15 3.41 7.44
C CYS A 169 -10.75 3.58 8.05
N LEU A 170 -9.74 3.03 7.37
CA LEU A 170 -8.36 3.07 7.82
C LEU A 170 -7.78 4.48 7.86
N CYS A 171 -7.97 5.28 6.80
CA CYS A 171 -7.48 6.66 6.77
C CYS A 171 -8.16 7.48 7.88
N SER A 172 -9.45 7.27 8.10
CA SER A 172 -10.23 7.99 9.12
C SER A 172 -9.76 7.68 10.54
N ALA A 173 -9.52 6.41 10.85
CA ALA A 173 -9.02 6.00 12.15
C ALA A 173 -7.58 6.50 12.38
N ALA A 174 -6.71 6.44 11.37
CA ALA A 174 -5.36 6.99 11.43
C ALA A 174 -5.33 8.52 11.60
N ILE A 175 -6.17 9.26 10.85
CA ILE A 175 -6.36 10.70 11.02
C ILE A 175 -6.80 11.02 12.44
N SER A 176 -7.78 10.28 12.98
CA SER A 176 -8.30 10.50 14.33
C SER A 176 -7.25 10.28 15.41
N GLN A 177 -6.32 9.34 15.22
CA GLN A 177 -5.19 9.13 16.12
C GLN A 177 -4.18 10.28 16.07
N LEU A 178 -3.85 10.76 14.87
CA LEU A 178 -2.90 11.87 14.66
C LEU A 178 -3.48 13.24 15.05
N ALA A 179 -4.78 13.43 14.93
CA ALA A 179 -5.48 14.69 15.16
C ALA A 179 -5.98 14.87 16.60
N ARG A 180 -5.57 14.02 17.57
CA ARG A 180 -5.92 14.18 18.99
C ARG A 180 -5.60 15.60 19.46
N GLY A 181 -6.65 16.43 19.61
CA GLY A 181 -6.56 17.82 20.05
C GLY A 181 -7.01 18.90 19.03
N ARG A 182 -7.45 18.57 17.81
CA ARG A 182 -8.02 19.53 16.84
C ARG A 182 -9.49 19.21 16.55
N ASN A 183 -10.30 20.24 16.28
CA ASN A 183 -11.74 20.13 16.01
C ASN A 183 -12.04 19.04 14.98
N LYS A 184 -12.97 18.14 15.32
CA LYS A 184 -13.43 17.07 14.43
C LYS A 184 -14.51 17.63 13.51
N ASP A 185 -14.30 17.54 12.20
CA ASP A 185 -15.36 17.79 11.21
C ASP A 185 -16.40 16.64 11.26
N GLU A 186 -17.66 16.96 11.49
CA GLU A 186 -18.78 16.00 11.64
C GLU A 186 -19.03 15.18 10.36
N GLU A 187 -18.93 15.82 9.19
CA GLU A 187 -19.13 15.20 7.86
C GLU A 187 -18.09 14.09 7.58
N SER A 188 -16.89 14.24 8.13
CA SER A 188 -15.83 13.22 8.06
C SER A 188 -16.21 11.96 8.86
N SER A 189 -17.02 12.11 9.91
CA SER A 189 -17.44 11.05 10.82
C SER A 189 -18.60 10.21 10.31
N GLU A 190 -19.47 10.75 9.46
CA GLU A 190 -20.58 10.00 8.86
C GLU A 190 -20.10 9.05 7.77
N LEU A 191 -19.24 9.52 6.86
CA LEU A 191 -18.74 8.72 5.73
C LEU A 191 -18.03 7.43 6.20
N GLN A 192 -17.22 7.53 7.25
CA GLN A 192 -16.49 6.38 7.81
C GLN A 192 -17.43 5.36 8.49
N SER A 193 -18.50 5.81 9.14
CA SER A 193 -19.51 4.93 9.75
C SER A 193 -20.34 4.21 8.69
N LEU A 194 -20.72 4.93 7.63
CA LEU A 194 -21.37 4.35 6.46
C LEU A 194 -20.47 3.33 5.76
N ALA A 195 -19.18 3.63 5.60
CA ALA A 195 -18.21 2.70 5.02
C ALA A 195 -18.04 1.43 5.86
N ALA A 196 -17.96 1.57 7.19
CA ALA A 196 -17.92 0.45 8.12
C ALA A 196 -19.18 -0.44 8.03
N SER A 197 -20.37 0.18 7.99
CA SER A 197 -21.64 -0.54 7.84
C SER A 197 -21.76 -1.26 6.49
N ALA A 198 -21.28 -0.64 5.41
CA ALA A 198 -21.25 -1.26 4.09
C ALA A 198 -20.29 -2.47 4.06
N LEU A 199 -19.12 -2.36 4.69
CA LEU A 199 -18.20 -3.49 4.85
C LEU A 199 -18.86 -4.65 5.60
N LEU A 200 -19.47 -4.40 6.76
CA LEU A 200 -20.17 -5.42 7.53
C LEU A 200 -21.25 -6.13 6.70
N LYS A 201 -22.03 -5.36 5.94
CA LYS A 201 -23.09 -5.90 5.08
C LYS A 201 -22.54 -6.80 3.97
N GLU A 202 -21.43 -6.41 3.34
CA GLU A 202 -20.82 -7.21 2.28
C GLU A 202 -20.12 -8.46 2.84
N TYR A 203 -19.40 -8.35 3.96
CA TYR A 203 -18.82 -9.50 4.65
C TYR A 203 -19.89 -10.50 5.09
N LYS A 204 -21.04 -10.03 5.60
CA LYS A 204 -22.16 -10.92 5.94
C LYS A 204 -22.64 -11.78 4.77
N LYS A 205 -22.58 -11.24 3.55
CA LYS A 205 -23.05 -11.92 2.34
C LYS A 205 -21.98 -12.82 1.72
N LYS A 206 -20.75 -12.34 1.64
CA LYS A 206 -19.67 -12.96 0.88
C LYS A 206 -18.74 -13.83 1.73
N ALA A 207 -18.56 -13.47 2.98
CA ALA A 207 -17.62 -14.12 3.90
C ALA A 207 -18.19 -14.14 5.32
N SER A 208 -19.35 -14.78 5.51
CA SER A 208 -20.08 -14.79 6.78
C SER A 208 -19.25 -15.35 7.95
N SER A 209 -18.33 -16.28 7.68
CA SER A 209 -17.38 -16.82 8.66
C SER A 209 -16.37 -15.78 9.18
N LYS A 210 -16.27 -14.62 8.54
CA LYS A 210 -15.34 -13.53 8.89
C LYS A 210 -16.03 -12.31 9.47
N ILE A 211 -17.34 -12.38 9.74
CA ILE A 211 -18.09 -11.23 10.23
C ILE A 211 -17.65 -10.77 11.62
N ASP A 212 -17.39 -11.71 12.52
CA ASP A 212 -16.96 -11.41 13.89
C ASP A 212 -15.60 -10.73 13.90
N LEU A 213 -14.73 -11.18 13.00
CA LEU A 213 -13.44 -10.58 12.76
C LEU A 213 -13.57 -9.11 12.32
N ILE A 214 -14.29 -8.84 11.24
CA ILE A 214 -14.38 -7.46 10.73
C ILE A 214 -15.11 -6.54 11.72
N THR A 215 -16.07 -7.07 12.46
CA THR A 215 -16.76 -6.34 13.54
C THR A 215 -15.78 -5.95 14.65
N THR A 216 -14.94 -6.88 15.08
CA THR A 216 -13.90 -6.64 16.09
C THR A 216 -12.89 -5.60 15.61
N THR A 217 -12.38 -5.73 14.39
CA THR A 217 -11.44 -4.77 13.78
C THR A 217 -12.03 -3.36 13.72
N LEU A 218 -13.25 -3.19 13.20
CA LEU A 218 -13.90 -1.88 13.08
C LEU A 218 -14.23 -1.28 14.45
N GLY A 219 -14.57 -2.11 15.44
CA GLY A 219 -14.74 -1.72 16.83
C GLY A 219 -13.44 -1.20 17.46
N ASN A 220 -12.31 -1.89 17.24
CA ASN A 220 -10.99 -1.44 17.69
C ASN A 220 -10.58 -0.09 17.09
N MET A 221 -11.05 0.21 15.87
CA MET A 221 -10.87 1.51 15.22
C MET A 221 -11.82 2.61 15.72
N LYS A 222 -12.78 2.27 16.60
CA LYS A 222 -13.86 3.17 17.07
C LYS A 222 -14.74 3.71 15.94
N LEU A 223 -14.99 2.88 14.92
CA LEU A 223 -15.82 3.22 13.76
C LEU A 223 -17.24 2.64 13.86
N LEU A 224 -17.48 1.79 14.85
CA LEU A 224 -18.79 1.28 15.23
C LEU A 224 -19.20 1.88 16.59
N PRO A 225 -20.51 2.01 16.86
CA PRO A 225 -21.03 2.45 18.16
C PRO A 225 -20.60 1.54 19.31
#